data_AF-A0A1D6LAH6-F1
#
_entry.id   AF-A0A1D6LAH6-F1
#
_cell.length_a   1.000
_cell.length_b   1.000
_cell.length_c   1.000
_cell.angle_alpha   90.00
_cell.angle_beta   90.00
_cell.angle_gamma   90.00
#
_symmetry.space_group_name_H-M   'P 1'
#
loop_
_entity.id
_entity.type
_entity.pdbx_description
1 polymer ?
#
loop_
_entity_poly.entity_id
_entity_poly.type
_entity_poly.pdbx_seq_one_letter_code
_entity_poly.pdbx_strand_id
1 'polypeptide(L)'
;MAAAVLSVRTTTTSLLAAVVLCLCVVSLSSRGAAAARVSPGASPIVATCMTGPYPELCVAELGQRLLDVQTSIASAAPDQRAARIAGAPGQVDVRALVAVALEAASEAGAVAVSIFEGKLPGFNTGVPDFRRCLGNCTVTMRSAMQKLHGATAALHSGDTQVARTLAMRSAADVSSCTVSCRELNGDVRLIVVQSLTEFTKMLQIAVSFISKMKPLPPSAPARTATP
;
A
#
# COMPACT_ATOMS: atom_id res chain seq x y z
N MET A 1 -68.40 4.84 16.30
CA MET A 1 -67.07 5.30 15.87
C MET A 1 -66.10 4.17 16.10
N ALA A 2 -65.55 3.63 15.03
CA ALA A 2 -64.90 2.33 14.96
C ALA A 2 -63.37 2.45 14.84
N ALA A 3 -62.70 1.39 15.28
CA ALA A 3 -61.39 0.91 14.83
C ALA A 3 -60.13 1.74 15.15
N ALA A 4 -59.46 1.37 16.24
CA ALA A 4 -57.99 1.31 16.30
C ALA A 4 -57.54 0.33 17.40
N VAL A 5 -57.92 -0.95 17.26
CA VAL A 5 -57.36 -2.08 17.98
C VAL A 5 -56.68 -2.94 16.94
N LEU A 6 -55.38 -2.74 16.66
CA LEU A 6 -54.53 -3.64 15.86
C LEU A 6 -53.13 -3.02 15.67
N SER A 7 -52.21 -3.24 16.61
CA SER A 7 -50.74 -3.34 16.35
C SER A 7 -49.94 -3.37 17.65
N VAL A 8 -50.16 -4.37 18.50
CA VAL A 8 -49.25 -4.72 19.62
C VAL A 8 -48.84 -6.20 19.49
N ARG A 9 -48.72 -6.70 18.25
CA ARG A 9 -48.30 -8.08 17.98
C ARG A 9 -47.19 -8.22 16.93
N THR A 10 -46.68 -7.12 16.38
CA THR A 10 -45.69 -7.14 15.28
C THR A 10 -44.23 -6.91 15.72
N THR A 11 -43.95 -6.65 17.00
CA THR A 11 -42.57 -6.41 17.46
C THR A 11 -41.77 -7.69 17.66
N THR A 12 -42.40 -8.81 18.02
CA THR A 12 -41.68 -10.07 18.30
C THR A 12 -41.23 -10.79 17.04
N THR A 13 -41.99 -10.71 15.95
CA THR A 13 -41.61 -11.32 14.66
C THR A 13 -40.43 -10.62 14.02
N SER A 14 -40.32 -9.30 14.17
CA SER A 14 -39.22 -8.49 13.62
C SER A 14 -37.88 -8.77 14.33
N LEU A 15 -37.92 -8.98 15.65
CA LEU A 15 -36.75 -9.38 16.44
C LEU A 15 -36.27 -10.78 16.05
N LEU A 16 -37.17 -11.74 15.87
CA LEU A 16 -36.80 -13.09 15.41
C LEU A 16 -36.21 -13.07 13.99
N ALA A 17 -36.77 -12.28 13.08
CA ALA A 17 -36.21 -12.11 11.74
C ALA A 17 -34.80 -11.51 11.76
N ALA A 18 -34.55 -10.50 12.59
CA ALA A 18 -33.23 -9.88 12.73
C ALA A 18 -32.19 -10.83 13.35
N VAL A 19 -32.59 -11.64 14.34
CA VAL A 19 -31.73 -12.65 14.97
C VAL A 19 -31.41 -13.78 13.99
N VAL A 20 -32.39 -14.25 13.21
CA VAL A 20 -32.17 -15.27 12.17
C VAL A 20 -31.26 -14.72 11.06
N LEU A 21 -31.41 -13.46 10.66
CA LEU A 21 -30.52 -12.84 9.67
C LEU A 21 -29.08 -12.73 10.21
N CYS A 22 -28.89 -12.29 11.46
CA CYS A 22 -27.57 -12.27 12.11
C CYS A 22 -26.95 -13.67 12.23
N LEU A 23 -27.74 -14.68 12.60
CA LEU A 23 -27.28 -16.07 12.68
C LEU A 23 -26.91 -16.62 11.31
N CYS A 24 -27.66 -16.28 10.24
CA CYS A 24 -27.32 -16.64 8.87
C CYS A 24 -26.02 -15.97 8.40
N VAL A 25 -25.79 -14.71 8.74
CA VAL A 25 -24.53 -14.01 8.42
C VAL A 25 -23.37 -14.65 9.17
N VAL A 26 -23.49 -14.91 10.47
CA VAL A 26 -22.45 -15.60 11.27
C VAL A 26 -22.19 -17.03 10.76
N SER A 27 -23.24 -17.73 10.32
CA SER A 27 -23.14 -19.08 9.73
C SER A 27 -22.48 -19.08 8.35
N LEU A 28 -22.72 -18.06 7.52
CA LEU A 28 -22.03 -17.89 6.23
C LEU A 28 -20.57 -17.47 6.44
N SER A 29 -20.30 -16.57 7.39
CA SER A 29 -18.94 -16.16 7.77
C SER A 29 -18.12 -17.32 8.34
N SER A 30 -18.75 -18.27 9.03
CA SER A 30 -18.07 -19.45 9.57
C SER A 30 -17.87 -20.57 8.54
N ARG A 31 -18.73 -20.68 7.51
CA ARG A 31 -18.56 -21.67 6.43
C ARG A 31 -17.52 -21.29 5.37
N GLY A 32 -17.11 -20.01 5.30
CA GLY A 32 -16.00 -19.56 4.45
C GLY A 32 -14.60 -19.72 5.06
N ALA A 33 -14.49 -20.04 6.35
CA ALA A 33 -13.22 -20.06 7.09
C ALA A 33 -12.40 -21.37 6.96
N ALA A 34 -12.83 -22.30 6.10
CA ALA A 34 -12.21 -23.62 5.96
C ALA A 34 -11.22 -23.77 4.79
N ALA A 35 -11.00 -22.73 3.97
CA ALA A 35 -10.11 -22.79 2.80
C ALA A 35 -9.01 -21.73 2.86
N ALA A 36 -8.05 -21.92 3.78
CA ALA A 36 -6.65 -21.45 3.74
C ALA A 36 -6.07 -21.34 5.17
N ARG A 37 -6.08 -22.44 5.94
CA ARG A 37 -5.14 -22.56 7.07
C ARG A 37 -3.75 -22.84 6.51
N VAL A 38 -3.15 -21.83 5.88
CA VAL A 38 -1.72 -21.83 5.54
C VAL A 38 -0.98 -21.82 6.86
N SER A 39 -0.07 -22.79 7.05
CA SER A 39 0.80 -22.82 8.23
C SER A 39 1.43 -21.44 8.42
N PRO A 40 1.40 -20.83 9.63
CA PRO A 40 1.81 -19.43 9.85
C PRO A 40 3.21 -19.02 9.36
N GLY A 41 4.04 -19.96 8.89
CA GLY A 41 5.35 -19.70 8.29
C GLY A 41 5.44 -19.83 6.75
N ALA A 42 4.37 -20.15 6.03
CA ALA A 42 4.40 -20.40 4.58
C ALA A 42 3.58 -19.39 3.76
N SER A 43 3.48 -18.14 4.23
CA SER A 43 2.87 -17.08 3.43
C SER A 43 3.77 -16.76 2.22
N PRO A 44 3.26 -16.84 0.98
CA PRO A 44 4.06 -16.51 -0.20
C PRO A 44 4.50 -15.02 -0.23
N ILE A 45 3.88 -14.15 0.57
CA ILE A 45 4.36 -12.78 0.83
C ILE A 45 5.67 -12.82 1.61
N VAL A 46 5.71 -13.59 2.70
CA VAL A 46 6.92 -13.78 3.53
C VAL A 46 8.03 -14.36 2.66
N ALA A 47 7.76 -15.38 1.85
CA ALA A 47 8.74 -15.92 0.91
C ALA A 47 9.27 -14.87 -0.09
N THR A 48 8.39 -13.99 -0.59
CA THR A 48 8.78 -12.93 -1.52
C THR A 48 9.61 -11.83 -0.83
N CYS A 49 9.28 -11.48 0.42
CA CYS A 49 10.05 -10.55 1.25
C CYS A 49 11.42 -11.10 1.64
N MET A 50 11.52 -12.39 1.97
CA MET A 50 12.78 -13.05 2.34
C MET A 50 13.80 -13.12 1.20
N THR A 51 13.36 -12.93 -0.05
CA THR A 51 14.23 -12.87 -1.23
C THR A 51 14.53 -11.44 -1.69
N GLY A 52 14.21 -10.44 -0.86
CA GLY A 52 14.38 -9.02 -1.15
C GLY A 52 15.17 -8.28 -0.07
N PRO A 53 15.35 -6.97 -0.23
CA PRO A 53 15.95 -6.13 0.80
C PRO A 53 14.97 -5.93 1.97
N TYR A 54 15.49 -5.81 3.19
CA TYR A 54 14.74 -5.52 4.43
C TYR A 54 13.54 -6.47 4.68
N PRO A 55 13.78 -7.79 4.82
CA PRO A 55 12.70 -8.77 4.94
C PRO A 55 11.75 -8.47 6.11
N GLU A 56 12.27 -8.07 7.27
CA GLU A 56 11.46 -7.73 8.45
C GLU A 56 10.51 -6.55 8.19
N LEU A 57 11.03 -5.46 7.61
CA LEU A 57 10.21 -4.29 7.25
C LEU A 57 9.17 -4.64 6.18
N CYS A 58 9.59 -5.42 5.18
CA CYS A 58 8.72 -5.88 4.11
C CYS A 58 7.54 -6.71 4.64
N VAL A 59 7.81 -7.65 5.55
CA VAL A 59 6.76 -8.48 6.17
C VAL A 59 5.86 -7.64 7.07
N ALA A 60 6.42 -6.75 7.88
CA ALA A 60 5.66 -5.92 8.80
C ALA A 60 4.71 -4.97 8.06
N GLU A 61 5.20 -4.24 7.06
CA GLU A 61 4.41 -3.25 6.32
C GLU A 61 3.43 -3.89 5.34
N LEU A 62 3.88 -4.88 4.57
CA LEU A 62 3.06 -5.45 3.51
C LEU A 62 2.14 -6.56 4.01
N GLY A 63 2.53 -7.28 5.06
CA GLY A 63 1.71 -8.34 5.64
C GLY A 63 0.35 -7.82 6.08
N GLN A 64 0.35 -6.76 6.90
CA GLN A 64 -0.86 -6.10 7.38
C GLN A 64 -1.69 -5.51 6.22
N ARG A 65 -1.05 -4.79 5.30
CA ARG A 65 -1.73 -4.17 4.14
C ARG A 65 -2.36 -5.20 3.21
N LEU A 66 -1.71 -6.33 2.97
CA LEU A 66 -2.28 -7.37 2.11
C LEU A 66 -3.46 -8.07 2.78
N LEU A 67 -3.45 -8.22 4.11
CA LEU A 67 -4.62 -8.66 4.87
C LEU A 67 -5.78 -7.65 4.75
N ASP A 68 -5.50 -6.36 4.83
CA ASP A 68 -6.49 -5.29 4.68
C ASP A 68 -7.04 -5.19 3.24
N VAL A 69 -6.18 -5.33 2.22
CA VAL A 69 -6.59 -5.37 0.81
C VAL A 69 -7.38 -6.66 0.51
N GLN A 70 -6.97 -7.80 1.05
CA GLN A 70 -7.73 -9.05 0.88
C GLN A 70 -9.10 -8.98 1.56
N THR A 71 -9.17 -8.43 2.78
CA THR A 71 -10.45 -8.28 3.51
C THR A 71 -11.37 -7.26 2.84
N SER A 72 -10.83 -6.12 2.37
CA SER A 72 -11.62 -5.12 1.64
C SER A 72 -12.13 -5.67 0.30
N ILE A 73 -11.32 -6.39 -0.48
CA ILE A 73 -11.80 -6.96 -1.75
C ILE A 73 -12.74 -8.14 -1.51
N ALA A 74 -12.51 -8.97 -0.48
CA ALA A 74 -13.47 -10.01 -0.08
C ALA A 74 -14.82 -9.41 0.36
N SER A 75 -14.82 -8.20 0.94
CA SER A 75 -16.04 -7.49 1.31
C SER A 75 -16.73 -6.80 0.11
N ALA A 76 -15.98 -6.40 -0.92
CA ALA A 76 -16.48 -5.65 -2.07
C ALA A 76 -16.82 -6.52 -3.29
N ALA A 77 -16.31 -7.75 -3.37
CA ALA A 77 -16.55 -8.68 -4.47
C ALA A 77 -16.77 -10.10 -3.92
N PRO A 78 -18.04 -10.57 -3.80
CA PRO A 78 -18.31 -11.97 -3.48
C PRO A 78 -17.86 -12.93 -4.61
N ASP A 79 -17.52 -12.39 -5.78
CA ASP A 79 -17.01 -13.13 -6.92
C ASP A 79 -15.49 -13.31 -6.87
N GLN A 80 -15.04 -14.53 -7.17
CA GLN A 80 -13.68 -15.13 -7.08
C GLN A 80 -12.47 -14.30 -7.56
N ARG A 81 -12.63 -13.07 -8.07
CA ARG A 81 -11.53 -12.15 -8.39
C ARG A 81 -10.78 -11.67 -7.15
N ALA A 82 -11.45 -11.51 -6.00
CA ALA A 82 -10.81 -11.13 -4.74
C ALA A 82 -9.74 -12.15 -4.29
N ALA A 83 -10.07 -13.43 -4.44
CA ALA A 83 -9.19 -14.55 -4.12
C ALA A 83 -7.91 -14.61 -4.99
N ARG A 84 -7.84 -13.84 -6.09
CA ARG A 84 -6.63 -13.81 -6.93
C ARG A 84 -5.50 -12.97 -6.33
N ILE A 85 -5.78 -12.01 -5.45
CA ILE A 85 -4.71 -11.19 -4.85
C ILE A 85 -3.89 -12.01 -3.84
N ALA A 86 -4.52 -12.97 -3.16
CA ALA A 86 -3.83 -13.95 -2.32
C ALA A 86 -3.09 -15.04 -3.14
N GLY A 87 -3.39 -15.14 -4.44
CA GLY A 87 -3.03 -16.29 -5.23
C GLY A 87 -3.83 -17.53 -4.86
N ALA A 88 -3.95 -18.47 -5.80
CA ALA A 88 -4.02 -19.87 -5.38
C ALA A 88 -2.81 -20.14 -4.45
N PRO A 89 -2.91 -21.06 -3.46
CA PRO A 89 -1.75 -21.42 -2.64
C PRO A 89 -0.54 -21.67 -3.55
N GLY A 90 0.47 -20.77 -3.47
CA GLY A 90 1.65 -20.76 -4.33
C GLY A 90 1.72 -19.74 -5.48
N GLN A 91 0.76 -18.83 -5.66
CA GLN A 91 0.81 -17.82 -6.74
C GLN A 91 0.48 -16.39 -6.27
N VAL A 92 1.37 -15.73 -5.53
CA VAL A 92 1.21 -14.29 -5.29
C VAL A 92 1.20 -13.56 -6.64
N ASP A 93 0.16 -12.77 -6.89
CA ASP A 93 0.16 -11.84 -8.02
C ASP A 93 1.22 -10.76 -7.75
N VAL A 94 2.39 -10.96 -8.34
CA VAL A 94 3.54 -10.06 -8.19
C VAL A 94 3.15 -8.62 -8.57
N ARG A 95 2.23 -8.43 -9.52
CA ARG A 95 1.79 -7.08 -9.90
C ARG A 95 0.97 -6.42 -8.80
N ALA A 96 0.07 -7.16 -8.15
CA ALA A 96 -0.67 -6.67 -6.99
C ALA A 96 0.30 -6.39 -5.82
N LEU A 97 1.28 -7.26 -5.59
CA LEU A 97 2.31 -7.05 -4.57
C LEU A 97 3.14 -5.78 -4.85
N VAL A 98 3.51 -5.52 -6.11
CA VAL A 98 4.19 -4.27 -6.49
C VAL A 98 3.29 -3.06 -6.23
N ALA A 99 2.00 -3.12 -6.57
CA ALA A 99 1.08 -2.02 -6.35
C ALA A 99 0.99 -1.67 -4.85
N VAL A 100 0.83 -2.68 -3.99
CA VAL A 100 0.82 -2.48 -2.52
C VAL A 100 2.16 -1.93 -2.02
N ALA A 101 3.29 -2.40 -2.56
CA ALA A 101 4.60 -1.88 -2.18
C ALA A 101 4.81 -0.41 -2.59
N LEU A 102 4.31 0.01 -3.78
CA LEU A 102 4.36 1.40 -4.22
C LEU A 102 3.41 2.31 -3.43
N GLU A 103 2.25 1.79 -3.02
CA GLU A 103 1.32 2.49 -2.14
C GLU A 103 1.93 2.71 -0.76
N ALA A 104 2.51 1.67 -0.15
CA ALA A 104 3.20 1.78 1.12
C ALA A 104 4.41 2.74 1.05
N ALA A 105 5.15 2.73 -0.07
CA ALA A 105 6.18 3.74 -0.33
C ALA A 105 5.59 5.16 -0.44
N SER A 106 4.42 5.31 -1.05
CA SER A 106 3.76 6.63 -1.22
C SER A 106 3.32 7.20 0.12
N GLU A 107 2.84 6.36 1.04
CA GLU A 107 2.50 6.78 2.40
C GLU A 107 3.73 7.19 3.21
N ALA A 108 4.80 6.39 3.19
CA ALA A 108 6.07 6.76 3.82
C ALA A 108 6.64 8.07 3.24
N GLY A 109 6.52 8.25 1.92
CA GLY A 109 6.90 9.47 1.23
C GLY A 109 6.05 10.68 1.62
N ALA A 110 4.74 10.51 1.80
CA ALA A 110 3.85 11.58 2.26
C ALA A 110 4.19 12.04 3.69
N VAL A 111 4.50 11.09 4.58
CA VAL A 111 5.01 11.41 5.93
C VAL A 111 6.30 12.22 5.82
N ALA A 112 7.26 11.78 5.01
CA ALA A 112 8.53 12.50 4.82
C ALA A 112 8.34 13.90 4.21
N VAL A 113 7.45 14.06 3.22
CA VAL A 113 7.15 15.37 2.62
C VAL A 113 6.53 16.33 3.64
N SER A 114 5.66 15.84 4.52
CA SER A 114 5.02 16.67 5.54
C SER A 114 6.03 17.38 6.47
N ILE A 115 7.19 16.76 6.70
CA ILE A 115 8.32 17.33 7.44
C ILE A 115 8.85 18.58 6.73
N PHE A 116 9.07 18.47 5.41
CA PHE A 116 9.67 19.53 4.59
C PHE A 116 8.68 20.64 4.22
N GLU A 117 7.38 20.37 4.28
CA GLU A 117 6.33 21.39 4.15
C GLU A 117 6.21 22.28 5.40
N GLY A 118 7.03 22.06 6.43
CA GLY A 118 7.04 22.89 7.64
C GLY A 118 5.81 22.68 8.52
N LYS A 119 5.09 21.56 8.35
CA LYS A 119 3.91 21.22 9.14
C LYS A 119 4.24 20.68 10.54
N LEU A 120 5.52 20.45 10.84
CA LEU A 120 5.91 19.92 12.14
C LEU A 120 6.16 21.04 13.16
N PRO A 121 5.38 21.09 14.25
CA PRO A 121 5.67 21.99 15.37
C PRO A 121 7.00 21.62 16.02
N GLY A 122 7.80 22.63 16.40
CA GLY A 122 9.09 22.45 17.09
C GLY A 122 10.33 22.54 16.19
N PHE A 123 10.16 22.64 14.87
CA PHE A 123 11.29 22.80 13.94
C PHE A 123 11.68 24.27 13.81
N ASN A 124 12.80 24.66 14.42
CA ASN A 124 13.33 26.01 14.32
C ASN A 124 13.97 26.25 12.93
N THR A 125 13.21 26.87 12.03
CA THR A 125 13.66 27.30 10.70
C THR A 125 14.77 28.36 10.74
N GLY A 126 15.18 28.85 11.92
CA GLY A 126 16.32 29.73 12.09
C GLY A 126 17.68 29.04 11.96
N VAL A 127 17.78 27.73 12.24
CA VAL A 127 19.04 26.99 12.23
C VAL A 127 19.57 26.85 10.79
N PRO A 128 20.79 27.33 10.47
CA PRO A 128 21.33 27.33 9.10
C PRO A 128 21.36 25.94 8.45
N ASP A 129 21.78 24.92 9.20
CA ASP A 129 21.87 23.54 8.71
C ASP A 129 20.48 22.98 8.39
N PHE A 130 19.48 23.34 9.21
CA PHE A 130 18.10 22.97 8.95
C PHE A 130 17.54 23.68 7.72
N ARG A 131 17.85 24.98 7.51
CA ARG A 131 17.46 25.68 6.28
C ARG A 131 18.10 25.07 5.03
N ARG A 132 19.37 24.67 5.10
CA ARG A 132 20.07 24.01 3.98
C ARG A 132 19.43 22.66 3.65
N CYS A 133 19.21 21.83 4.68
CA CYS A 133 18.51 20.55 4.55
C CYS A 133 17.10 20.76 3.95
N LEU A 134 16.29 21.65 4.53
CA LEU A 134 14.94 21.97 4.04
C LEU A 134 14.94 22.43 2.58
N GLY A 135 15.81 23.37 2.21
CA GLY A 135 15.86 23.94 0.86
C GLY A 135 16.14 22.88 -0.20
N ASN A 136 17.15 22.03 0.03
CA ASN A 136 17.50 20.95 -0.89
C ASN A 136 16.42 19.86 -0.91
N CYS A 137 15.98 19.42 0.27
CA CYS A 137 15.05 18.32 0.38
C CYS A 137 13.65 18.65 -0.11
N THR A 138 13.17 19.88 0.04
CA THR A 138 11.81 20.24 -0.40
C THR A 138 11.62 19.99 -1.90
N VAL A 139 12.58 20.42 -2.73
CA VAL A 139 12.52 20.23 -4.18
C VAL A 139 12.73 18.76 -4.52
N THR A 140 13.76 18.14 -3.93
CA THR A 140 14.12 16.75 -4.20
C THR A 140 13.02 15.78 -3.79
N MET A 141 12.35 15.99 -2.66
CA MET A 141 11.26 15.15 -2.17
C MET A 141 9.99 15.29 -3.01
N ARG A 142 9.65 16.52 -3.47
CA ARG A 142 8.56 16.68 -4.45
C ARG A 142 8.88 15.92 -5.74
N SER A 143 10.11 16.01 -6.21
CA SER A 143 10.54 15.27 -7.40
C SER A 143 10.50 13.75 -7.17
N ALA A 144 10.89 13.28 -6.00
CA ALA A 144 10.82 11.87 -5.62
C ALA A 144 9.38 11.35 -5.63
N MET A 145 8.43 12.12 -5.08
CA MET A 145 7.01 11.77 -5.09
C MET A 145 6.42 11.78 -6.51
N GLN A 146 6.76 12.77 -7.33
CA GLN A 146 6.33 12.79 -8.73
C GLN A 146 6.81 11.56 -9.50
N LYS A 147 8.07 11.16 -9.29
CA LYS A 147 8.62 9.94 -9.88
C LYS A 147 7.94 8.69 -9.35
N LEU A 148 7.62 8.62 -8.06
CA LEU A 148 6.87 7.51 -7.49
C LEU A 148 5.46 7.39 -8.08
N HIS A 149 4.71 8.48 -8.18
CA HIS A 149 3.41 8.49 -8.85
C HIS A 149 3.53 8.10 -10.33
N GLY A 150 4.58 8.57 -11.02
CA GLY A 150 4.89 8.15 -12.38
C GLY A 150 5.20 6.65 -12.48
N ALA A 151 5.88 6.07 -11.48
CA ALA A 151 6.15 4.64 -11.42
C ALA A 151 4.85 3.83 -11.27
N THR A 152 3.93 4.28 -10.42
CA THR A 152 2.60 3.68 -10.26
C THR A 152 1.80 3.78 -11.56
N ALA A 153 1.81 4.93 -12.23
CA ALA A 153 1.14 5.11 -13.52
C ALA A 153 1.73 4.20 -14.62
N ALA A 154 3.05 4.08 -14.69
CA ALA A 154 3.74 3.17 -15.61
C ALA A 154 3.42 1.69 -15.31
N LEU A 155 3.27 1.33 -14.03
CA LEU A 155 2.82 -0.01 -13.65
C LEU A 155 1.40 -0.28 -14.16
N HIS A 156 0.50 0.70 -14.09
CA HIS A 156 -0.86 0.55 -14.62
C HIS A 156 -0.90 0.41 -16.15
N SER A 157 -0.04 1.14 -16.88
CA SER A 157 0.08 0.99 -18.34
C SER A 157 0.80 -0.30 -18.78
N GLY A 158 1.40 -1.05 -17.85
CA GLY A 158 2.14 -2.28 -18.13
C GLY A 158 3.63 -2.04 -18.46
N ASP A 159 4.09 -0.80 -18.43
CA ASP A 159 5.49 -0.45 -18.68
C ASP A 159 6.35 -0.67 -17.43
N THR A 160 6.72 -1.93 -17.23
CA THR A 160 7.50 -2.40 -16.07
C THR A 160 8.89 -1.76 -16.02
N GLN A 161 9.51 -1.46 -17.16
CA GLN A 161 10.85 -0.88 -17.22
C GLN A 161 10.82 0.59 -16.82
N VAL A 162 9.83 1.36 -17.29
CA VAL A 162 9.63 2.75 -16.88
C VAL A 162 9.26 2.81 -15.40
N ALA A 163 8.38 1.93 -14.92
CA ALA A 163 8.03 1.84 -13.49
C ALA A 163 9.28 1.63 -12.62
N ARG A 164 10.14 0.67 -12.98
CA ARG A 164 11.41 0.41 -12.29
C ARG A 164 12.32 1.63 -12.28
N THR A 165 12.50 2.25 -13.43
CA THR A 165 13.40 3.39 -13.62
C THR A 165 12.95 4.58 -12.77
N LEU A 166 11.65 4.88 -12.77
CA LEU A 166 11.09 5.96 -11.98
C LEU A 166 11.20 5.69 -10.47
N ALA A 167 10.90 4.47 -10.02
CA ALA A 167 11.06 4.08 -8.61
C ALA A 167 12.53 4.15 -8.15
N MET A 168 13.49 3.70 -8.96
CA MET A 168 14.93 3.84 -8.65
C MET A 168 15.37 5.30 -8.58
N ARG A 169 14.91 6.15 -9.50
CA ARG A 169 15.21 7.58 -9.48
C ARG A 169 14.59 8.28 -8.28
N SER A 170 13.38 7.88 -7.87
CA SER A 170 12.77 8.34 -6.62
C SER A 170 13.67 7.98 -5.42
N ALA A 171 14.16 6.74 -5.34
CA ALA A 171 15.04 6.33 -4.24
C ALA A 171 16.37 7.11 -4.21
N ALA A 172 16.92 7.43 -5.38
CA ALA A 172 18.13 8.26 -5.50
C ALA A 172 17.90 9.70 -5.00
N ASP A 173 16.75 10.29 -5.32
CA ASP A 173 16.36 11.61 -4.82
C ASP A 173 16.25 11.61 -3.28
N VAL A 174 15.54 10.65 -2.70
CA VAL A 174 15.39 10.54 -1.23
C VAL A 174 16.75 10.34 -0.55
N SER A 175 17.64 9.54 -1.17
CA SER A 175 19.01 9.34 -0.69
C SER A 175 19.82 10.64 -0.72
N SER A 176 19.70 11.44 -1.78
CA SER A 176 20.34 12.75 -1.90
C SER A 176 19.84 13.74 -0.84
N CYS A 177 18.54 13.74 -0.57
CA CYS A 177 17.96 14.49 0.53
C CYS A 177 18.52 14.04 1.89
N THR A 178 18.62 12.72 2.12
CA THR A 178 19.20 12.16 3.35
C THR A 178 20.63 12.65 3.58
N VAL A 179 21.45 12.73 2.52
CA VAL A 179 22.81 13.29 2.59
C VAL A 179 22.79 14.75 3.01
N SER A 180 21.88 15.55 2.44
CA SER A 180 21.75 16.99 2.77
C SER A 180 21.36 17.26 4.22
N CYS A 181 20.75 16.28 4.90
CA CYS A 181 20.29 16.40 6.28
C CYS A 181 21.19 15.69 7.29
N ARG A 182 22.38 15.22 6.89
CA ARG A 182 23.33 14.54 7.79
C ARG A 182 23.87 15.44 8.91
N GLU A 183 23.95 16.75 8.64
CA GLU A 183 24.48 17.78 9.54
C GLU A 183 23.48 18.25 10.60
N LEU A 184 22.21 17.80 10.52
CA LEU A 184 21.23 18.08 11.56
C LEU A 184 21.67 17.51 12.91
N ASN A 185 21.13 18.01 14.02
CA ASN A 185 21.43 17.51 15.36
C ASN A 185 20.16 17.22 16.17
N GLY A 186 20.30 16.42 17.22
CA GLY A 186 19.23 16.06 18.15
C GLY A 186 18.06 15.29 17.50
N ASP A 187 16.88 15.43 18.09
CA ASP A 187 15.67 14.70 17.69
C ASP A 187 15.22 15.04 16.27
N VAL A 188 15.47 16.27 15.82
CA VAL A 188 15.18 16.72 14.45
C VAL A 188 15.94 15.88 13.43
N ARG A 189 17.23 15.60 13.65
CA ARG A 189 17.98 14.68 12.79
C ARG A 189 17.38 13.30 12.81
N LEU A 190 17.03 12.79 13.99
CA LEU A 190 16.50 11.44 14.16
C LEU A 190 15.20 11.27 13.36
N ILE A 191 14.24 12.17 13.53
CA ILE A 191 12.93 12.13 12.86
C ILE A 191 13.08 12.25 11.34
N VAL A 192 13.87 13.23 10.86
CA VAL A 192 14.08 13.47 9.42
C VAL A 192 14.78 12.27 8.78
N VAL A 193 15.90 11.83 9.34
CA VAL A 193 16.71 10.73 8.78
C VAL A 193 15.94 9.42 8.84
N GLN A 194 15.19 9.15 9.92
CA GLN A 194 14.36 7.96 10.03
C GLN A 194 13.29 7.93 8.94
N SER A 195 12.54 9.02 8.78
CA SER A 195 11.46 9.11 7.77
C SER A 195 11.99 8.94 6.35
N LEU A 196 13.12 9.58 6.02
CA LEU A 196 13.77 9.43 4.71
C LEU A 196 14.32 8.02 4.49
N THR A 197 14.89 7.42 5.53
CA THR A 197 15.43 6.06 5.47
C THR A 197 14.31 5.06 5.24
N GLU A 198 13.20 5.18 5.97
CA GLU A 198 12.02 4.33 5.80
C GLU A 198 11.44 4.45 4.40
N PHE A 199 11.27 5.67 3.89
CA PHE A 199 10.82 5.87 2.52
C PHE A 199 11.76 5.24 1.48
N THR A 200 13.07 5.40 1.65
CA THR A 200 14.07 4.77 0.78
C THR A 200 13.99 3.24 0.81
N LYS A 201 13.82 2.65 2.01
CA LYS A 201 13.68 1.19 2.16
C LYS A 201 12.44 0.67 1.45
N MET A 202 11.31 1.37 1.57
CA MET A 202 10.06 0.98 0.90
C MET A 202 10.18 1.06 -0.63
N LEU A 203 10.85 2.09 -1.16
CA LEU A 203 11.16 2.18 -2.59
C LEU A 203 12.06 1.02 -3.04
N GLN A 204 13.06 0.62 -2.25
CA GLN A 204 13.94 -0.50 -2.58
C GLN A 204 13.20 -1.85 -2.57
N ILE A 205 12.25 -2.04 -1.65
CA ILE A 205 11.34 -3.19 -1.64
C ILE A 205 10.50 -3.19 -2.93
N ALA A 206 9.87 -2.07 -3.27
CA ALA A 206 9.07 -1.95 -4.49
C ALA A 206 9.90 -2.22 -5.75
N VAL A 207 11.11 -1.65 -5.88
CA VAL A 207 12.03 -1.92 -6.99
C VAL A 207 12.41 -3.40 -7.08
N SER A 208 12.63 -4.06 -5.93
CA SER A 208 12.92 -5.50 -5.89
C SER A 208 11.76 -6.31 -6.47
N PHE A 209 10.52 -5.97 -6.13
CA PHE A 209 9.35 -6.65 -6.68
C PHE A 209 9.10 -6.34 -8.14
N ILE A 210 9.28 -5.09 -8.56
CA ILE A 210 9.19 -4.70 -9.98
C ILE A 210 10.17 -5.52 -10.82
N SER A 211 11.38 -5.74 -10.29
CA SER A 211 12.42 -6.53 -10.95
C SER A 211 12.05 -8.02 -11.10
N LYS A 212 11.09 -8.52 -10.33
CA LYS A 212 10.57 -9.90 -10.38
C LYS A 212 9.35 -10.04 -11.30
N MET A 213 8.78 -8.93 -11.79
CA MET A 213 7.66 -9.01 -12.72
C MET A 213 8.11 -9.53 -14.08
N LYS A 214 7.34 -10.48 -14.63
CA LYS A 214 7.45 -10.84 -16.04
C LYS A 214 6.92 -9.68 -16.88
N PRO A 215 7.61 -9.26 -17.96
CA PRO A 215 7.07 -8.29 -18.90
C PRO A 215 5.69 -8.74 -19.38
N LEU A 216 4.73 -7.82 -19.42
CA LEU A 216 3.46 -8.11 -20.10
C LEU A 216 3.76 -8.41 -21.58
N PRO A 217 3.13 -9.43 -22.18
CA PRO A 217 3.20 -9.58 -23.63
C PRO A 217 2.66 -8.29 -24.28
N PRO A 218 3.28 -7.80 -25.38
CA PRO A 218 2.85 -6.57 -26.02
C PRO A 218 1.37 -6.70 -26.39
N SER A 219 0.55 -5.77 -25.90
CA SER A 219 -0.82 -5.61 -26.39
C SER A 219 -0.76 -5.39 -27.89
N ALA A 220 -1.40 -6.25 -28.67
CA ALA A 220 -1.50 -6.11 -30.12
C ALA A 220 -1.88 -4.66 -30.47
N PRO A 221 -1.27 -4.06 -31.51
CA PRO A 221 -1.54 -2.67 -31.87
C PRO A 221 -3.04 -2.51 -32.08
N ALA A 222 -3.61 -1.49 -31.42
CA ALA A 222 -4.98 -1.08 -31.64
C ALA A 222 -5.19 -1.01 -33.16
N ARG A 223 -6.06 -1.89 -33.67
CA ARG A 223 -6.46 -1.85 -35.08
C ARG A 223 -6.90 -0.42 -35.35
N THR A 224 -6.19 0.20 -36.27
CA THR A 224 -6.50 1.48 -36.90
C THR A 224 -8.00 1.55 -37.16
N ALA A 225 -8.70 2.36 -36.36
CA ALA A 225 -9.98 2.92 -36.76
C ALA A 225 -9.64 4.04 -37.76
N THR A 226 -9.60 3.67 -39.03
CA THR A 226 -9.84 4.63 -40.12
C THR A 226 -11.36 4.69 -40.34
N PRO A 227 -11.92 5.86 -40.65
CA PRO A 227 -13.37 6.09 -40.75
C PRO A 227 -14.06 5.24 -41.81
#